data_AF-A0A6S7HZE1-F1
#
_entry.id   AF-A0A6S7HZE1-F1
#
_cell.length_a   1.000
_cell.length_b   1.000
_cell.length_c   1.000
_cell.angle_alpha   90.00
_cell.angle_beta   90.00
_cell.angle_gamma   90.00
#
_symmetry.space_group_name_H-M   'P 1'
#
loop_
_entity.id
_entity.type
_entity.pdbx_description
1 polymer ?
#
loop_
_entity_poly.entity_id
_entity_poly.type
_entity_poly.pdbx_seq_one_letter_code
_entity_poly.pdbx_strand_id
1 'polypeptide(L)'
;MNSSHKSESAIASSLPNSQNETSDVLADFINKHIEVNSTFNIPKVSIDFVREELNKLDDAKSTGLDGISPKLLRLGATAIAPSVTWILNLSITTSTFPDDWKVAKVV
;
A
#
# COMPACT_ATOMS: atom_id res chain seq x y z
N MET A 1 17.91 45.79 39.51
CA MET A 1 17.22 44.48 39.45
C MET A 1 15.73 44.76 39.54
N ASN A 2 14.83 44.45 38.60
CA ASN A 2 14.87 43.70 37.37
C ASN A 2 13.84 44.32 36.42
N SER A 3 14.27 44.67 35.21
CA SER A 3 13.41 44.84 34.04
C SER A 3 13.54 43.53 33.26
N SER A 4 12.51 42.67 33.22
CA SER A 4 12.36 41.58 32.23
C SER A 4 11.16 40.67 32.56
N HIS A 5 9.92 41.16 32.49
CA HIS A 5 8.73 40.28 32.51
C HIS A 5 7.56 40.88 31.69
N LYS A 6 7.78 41.16 30.40
CA LYS A 6 6.65 41.60 29.54
C LYS A 6 6.70 41.17 28.07
N SER A 7 7.54 40.19 27.69
CA SER A 7 7.70 39.80 26.28
C SER A 7 7.24 38.39 25.91
N GLU A 8 6.78 37.55 26.87
CA GLU A 8 6.43 36.16 26.55
C GLU A 8 4.95 35.96 26.16
N SER A 9 4.04 36.88 26.50
CA SER A 9 2.60 36.69 26.27
C SER A 9 2.09 37.09 24.88
N ALA A 10 2.95 37.59 23.98
CA ALA A 10 2.56 38.06 22.65
C ALA A 10 2.84 37.06 21.51
N ILE A 11 3.61 36.00 21.77
CA ILE A 11 4.07 35.04 20.75
C ILE A 11 3.10 33.86 20.59
N ALA A 12 2.29 33.57 21.62
CA ALA A 12 1.34 32.46 21.61
C ALA A 12 0.06 32.72 20.77
N SER A 13 -0.26 33.99 20.47
CA SER A 13 -1.46 34.38 19.74
C SER A 13 -1.30 34.43 18.21
N SER A 14 -0.09 34.19 17.70
CA SER A 14 0.22 34.17 16.26
C SER A 14 0.49 32.77 15.71
N LEU A 15 0.22 31.73 16.50
CA LEU A 15 0.25 30.35 15.99
C LEU A 15 -1.06 30.09 15.23
N PRO A 16 -1.00 29.82 13.92
CA PRO A 16 -2.19 29.45 13.18
C PRO A 16 -2.84 28.21 13.80
N ASN A 17 -4.18 28.22 13.80
CA ASN A 17 -5.00 27.12 14.30
C ASN A 17 -4.77 25.90 13.38
N SER A 18 -3.77 25.08 13.72
CA SER A 18 -3.03 24.23 12.78
C SER A 18 -3.84 23.12 12.10
N GLN A 19 -5.05 22.85 12.60
CA GLN A 19 -5.91 21.80 12.08
C GLN A 19 -6.75 22.24 10.87
N ASN A 20 -7.08 23.53 10.75
CA ASN A 20 -7.91 24.01 9.64
C ASN A 20 -7.07 24.38 8.40
N GLU A 21 -5.93 25.06 8.59
CA GLU A 21 -5.09 25.50 7.47
C GLU A 21 -4.43 24.35 6.69
N THR A 22 -4.13 23.24 7.37
CA THR A 22 -3.51 22.06 6.73
C THR A 22 -4.49 21.32 5.81
N SER A 23 -5.77 21.32 6.14
CA SER A 23 -6.83 20.73 5.33
C SER A 23 -7.04 21.51 4.03
N ASP A 24 -7.03 22.84 4.11
CA ASP A 24 -7.25 23.71 2.95
C ASP A 24 -6.09 23.65 1.95
N VAL A 25 -4.84 23.66 2.45
CA VAL A 25 -3.64 23.51 1.62
C VAL A 25 -3.61 22.16 0.89
N LEU A 26 -4.03 21.09 1.56
CA LEU A 26 -4.11 19.76 0.95
C LEU A 26 -5.21 19.69 -0.11
N ALA A 27 -6.37 20.26 0.17
CA ALA A 27 -7.48 20.31 -0.79
C ALA A 27 -7.08 21.09 -2.06
N ASP A 28 -6.44 22.24 -1.91
CA ASP A 28 -5.94 23.05 -3.03
C ASP A 28 -4.89 22.30 -3.86
N PHE A 29 -3.96 21.60 -3.20
CA PHE A 29 -2.98 20.76 -3.88
C PHE A 29 -3.66 19.65 -4.70
N ILE A 30 -4.62 18.95 -4.10
CA ILE A 30 -5.36 17.88 -4.78
C ILE A 30 -6.14 18.42 -5.98
N ASN A 31 -6.90 19.50 -5.80
CA ASN A 31 -7.71 20.12 -6.86
C ASN A 31 -6.85 20.66 -8.01
N LYS A 32 -5.61 21.07 -7.73
CA LYS A 32 -4.65 21.53 -8.74
C LYS A 32 -4.04 20.38 -9.57
N HIS A 33 -3.95 19.17 -9.00
CA HIS A 33 -3.17 18.08 -9.57
C HIS A 33 -4.00 16.87 -10.02
N ILE A 34 -5.29 16.80 -9.69
CA ILE A 34 -6.18 15.69 -10.04
C ILE A 34 -7.28 16.19 -10.98
N GLU A 35 -7.46 15.51 -12.11
CA GLU A 35 -8.61 15.74 -12.97
C GLU A 35 -9.91 15.36 -12.24
N VAL A 36 -10.87 16.29 -12.24
CA VAL A 36 -12.18 16.09 -11.63
C VAL A 36 -12.85 14.89 -12.32
N ASN A 37 -13.25 13.89 -11.52
CA ASN A 37 -13.78 12.57 -11.94
C ASN A 37 -12.77 11.53 -12.42
N SER A 38 -11.48 11.68 -12.13
CA SER A 38 -10.54 10.57 -12.31
C SER A 38 -10.82 9.44 -11.31
N THR A 39 -11.03 8.22 -11.82
CA THR A 39 -11.15 7.01 -11.00
C THR A 39 -9.88 6.19 -11.10
N PHE A 40 -9.33 5.80 -9.96
CA PHE A 40 -8.27 4.80 -9.89
C PHE A 40 -8.89 3.41 -9.87
N ASN A 41 -8.51 2.55 -10.83
CA ASN A 41 -8.95 1.16 -10.87
C ASN A 41 -7.77 0.24 -11.15
N ILE A 42 -7.70 -0.87 -10.40
CA ILE A 42 -6.71 -1.92 -10.64
C ILE A 42 -7.36 -2.95 -11.58
N PRO A 43 -6.78 -3.22 -12.75
CA PRO A 43 -7.34 -4.21 -13.66
C PRO A 43 -7.21 -5.63 -13.09
N LYS A 44 -8.14 -6.50 -13.46
CA LYS A 44 -8.04 -7.94 -13.16
C LYS A 44 -6.86 -8.57 -13.89
N VAL A 45 -6.27 -9.59 -13.27
CA VAL A 45 -5.18 -10.37 -13.83
C VAL A 45 -5.70 -11.63 -14.54
N SER A 46 -5.02 -12.06 -15.60
CA SER A 46 -5.32 -13.30 -16.32
C SER A 46 -4.60 -14.51 -15.74
N ILE A 47 -5.05 -15.71 -16.09
CA ILE A 47 -4.38 -16.97 -15.70
C ILE A 47 -3.00 -17.05 -16.36
N ASP A 48 -2.88 -16.66 -17.63
CA ASP A 48 -1.61 -16.70 -18.35
C ASP A 48 -0.59 -15.76 -17.72
N PHE A 49 -0.99 -14.55 -17.34
CA PHE A 49 -0.14 -13.61 -16.61
C PHE A 49 0.37 -14.23 -15.30
N VAL A 50 -0.53 -14.78 -14.48
CA VAL A 50 -0.14 -15.41 -13.20
C VAL A 50 0.78 -16.61 -13.43
N ARG A 51 0.51 -17.44 -14.44
CA ARG A 51 1.37 -18.56 -14.79
C ARG A 51 2.77 -18.11 -15.21
N GLU A 52 2.87 -17.05 -16.00
CA GLU A 52 4.16 -16.47 -16.40
C GLU A 52 4.94 -15.93 -15.20
N GLU A 53 4.28 -15.25 -14.27
CA GLU A 53 4.92 -14.76 -13.05
C GLU A 53 5.38 -15.92 -12.14
N LEU A 54 4.58 -16.98 -12.00
CA LEU A 54 4.98 -18.19 -11.29
C LEU A 54 6.21 -18.87 -11.93
N ASN A 55 6.30 -18.82 -13.27
CA ASN A 55 7.44 -19.37 -14.00
C ASN A 55 8.73 -18.56 -13.86
N LYS A 56 8.63 -17.27 -13.52
CA LYS A 56 9.77 -16.38 -13.30
C LYS A 56 10.35 -16.46 -11.89
N LEU A 57 9.75 -17.23 -10.98
CA LEU A 57 10.24 -17.41 -9.62
C LEU A 57 11.66 -17.98 -9.61
N ASP A 58 12.54 -17.34 -8.83
CA ASP A 58 13.91 -17.76 -8.61
C ASP A 58 13.97 -18.82 -7.49
N ASP A 59 14.48 -20.00 -7.81
CA ASP A 59 14.58 -21.15 -6.89
C ASP A 59 15.50 -20.87 -5.70
N ALA A 60 16.46 -19.96 -5.86
CA ALA A 60 17.44 -19.65 -4.82
C ALA A 60 16.87 -18.70 -3.75
N LYS A 61 15.64 -18.20 -3.92
CA LYS A 61 14.99 -17.32 -2.95
C LYS A 61 14.47 -18.10 -1.75
N SER A 62 14.39 -17.38 -0.63
CA SER A 62 13.89 -17.94 0.63
C SER A 62 12.45 -18.42 0.48
N THR A 63 12.16 -19.55 1.12
CA THR A 63 10.79 -20.01 1.32
C THR A 63 10.07 -19.10 2.30
N GLY A 64 8.79 -18.79 2.04
CA GLY A 64 7.96 -17.98 2.90
C GLY A 64 7.63 -18.66 4.23
N LEU A 65 6.86 -17.97 5.08
CA LEU A 65 6.37 -18.53 6.34
C LEU A 65 5.36 -19.67 6.15
N ASP A 66 4.83 -19.81 4.93
CA ASP A 66 3.95 -20.88 4.50
C ASP A 66 4.66 -22.23 4.27
N GLY A 67 6.00 -22.23 4.22
CA GLY A 67 6.79 -23.44 3.93
C GLY A 67 6.76 -23.88 2.46
N ILE A 68 6.19 -23.06 1.57
CA ILE A 68 6.05 -23.40 0.15
C ILE A 68 7.23 -22.82 -0.63
N SER A 69 8.12 -23.69 -1.11
CA SER A 69 9.30 -23.22 -1.85
C SER A 69 8.95 -22.60 -3.22
N PRO A 70 9.70 -21.58 -3.68
CA PRO A 70 9.54 -21.01 -5.02
C PRO A 70 9.63 -22.08 -6.14
N LYS A 71 10.50 -23.06 -5.95
CA LYS A 71 10.66 -24.21 -6.86
C LYS A 71 9.38 -25.02 -7.00
N LEU A 72 8.68 -25.30 -5.90
CA LEU A 72 7.43 -26.05 -5.91
C LEU A 72 6.33 -25.25 -6.64
N LEU A 73 6.24 -23.95 -6.36
CA LEU A 73 5.29 -23.05 -7.05
C LEU A 73 5.53 -23.04 -8.55
N ARG A 74 6.80 -22.97 -8.97
CA ARG A 74 7.17 -23.00 -10.39
C ARG A 74 6.81 -24.34 -11.05
N LEU A 75 7.14 -25.47 -10.41
CA LEU A 75 6.78 -26.80 -10.93
C LEU A 75 5.26 -26.99 -11.03
N GLY A 76 4.51 -26.45 -10.08
CA GLY A 76 3.05 -26.50 -10.05
C GLY A 76 2.35 -25.40 -10.82
N ALA A 77 3.07 -24.50 -11.52
CA ALA A 77 2.53 -23.23 -12.03
C ALA A 77 1.25 -23.40 -12.85
N THR A 78 1.23 -24.38 -13.76
CA THR A 78 0.04 -24.68 -14.59
C THR A 78 -1.17 -25.10 -13.76
N ALA A 79 -0.97 -25.87 -12.69
CA ALA A 79 -2.05 -26.36 -11.85
C ALA A 79 -2.58 -25.30 -10.88
N ILE A 80 -1.69 -24.46 -10.33
CA ILE A 80 -2.06 -23.48 -9.29
C ILE A 80 -2.49 -22.12 -9.86
N ALA A 81 -2.07 -21.76 -11.08
CA ALA A 81 -2.37 -20.45 -11.66
C ALA A 81 -3.86 -20.09 -11.63
N PRO A 82 -4.82 -20.98 -11.99
CA PRO A 82 -6.25 -20.64 -11.91
C PRO A 82 -6.71 -20.24 -10.51
N SER A 83 -6.28 -20.97 -9.49
CA SER A 83 -6.63 -20.71 -8.09
C SER A 83 -6.01 -19.40 -7.60
N VAL A 84 -4.75 -19.16 -7.91
CA VAL A 84 -4.04 -17.92 -7.53
C VAL A 84 -4.68 -16.71 -8.23
N THR A 85 -4.99 -16.81 -9.52
CA THR A 85 -5.72 -15.77 -10.27
C THR A 85 -7.07 -15.44 -9.63
N TRP A 86 -7.81 -16.45 -9.20
CA TRP A 86 -9.10 -16.23 -8.53
C TRP A 86 -8.93 -15.45 -7.23
N ILE A 87 -7.98 -15.84 -6.38
CA ILE A 87 -7.69 -15.13 -5.12
C ILE A 87 -7.27 -13.68 -5.40
N LEU A 88 -6.34 -13.44 -6.34
CA LEU A 88 -5.88 -12.10 -6.67
C LEU A 88 -7.01 -11.20 -7.18
N ASN A 89 -7.84 -11.71 -8.09
CA ASN A 89 -8.97 -10.95 -8.63
C ASN A 89 -10.06 -10.70 -7.59
N LEU A 90 -10.26 -11.64 -6.66
CA LEU A 90 -11.14 -11.45 -5.53
C LEU A 90 -10.62 -10.33 -4.64
N SER A 91 -9.33 -10.36 -4.26
CA SER A 91 -8.69 -9.33 -3.44
C SER A 91 -8.74 -7.94 -4.07
N ILE A 92 -8.50 -7.83 -5.38
CA ILE A 92 -8.63 -6.56 -6.12
C ILE A 92 -10.07 -6.04 -6.04
N THR A 93 -11.06 -6.91 -6.24
CA THR A 93 -12.47 -6.50 -6.30
C THR A 93 -13.02 -6.13 -4.91
N THR A 94 -12.62 -6.86 -3.87
CA THR A 94 -13.12 -6.68 -2.49
C THR A 94 -12.24 -5.77 -1.64
N SER A 95 -11.09 -5.34 -2.17
CA SER A 95 -10.07 -4.61 -1.42
C SER A 95 -9.63 -5.33 -0.14
N THR A 96 -9.74 -6.66 -0.11
CA THR A 96 -9.48 -7.48 1.08
C THR A 96 -8.48 -8.56 0.74
N PHE A 97 -7.44 -8.69 1.56
CA PHE A 97 -6.39 -9.70 1.38
C PHE A 97 -6.37 -10.68 2.55
N PRO A 98 -5.97 -11.95 2.33
CA PRO A 98 -5.75 -12.92 3.40
C PRO A 98 -4.83 -12.36 4.47
N ASP A 99 -5.16 -12.55 5.74
CA ASP A 99 -4.35 -12.02 6.84
C ASP A 99 -2.96 -12.66 6.90
N ASP A 100 -2.87 -13.95 6.58
CA ASP A 100 -1.60 -14.68 6.49
C ASP A 100 -0.62 -14.05 5.48
N TRP A 101 -1.13 -13.39 4.43
CA TRP A 101 -0.28 -12.71 3.43
C TRP A 101 0.28 -11.38 3.92
N LYS A 102 -0.24 -10.85 5.03
CA LYS A 102 0.22 -9.60 5.65
C LYS A 102 1.26 -9.85 6.74
N VAL A 103 1.54 -11.11 7.06
CA VAL A 103 2.50 -11.49 8.09
C VAL A 103 3.92 -11.53 7.50
N ALA A 104 4.84 -10.84 8.15
CA ALA A 104 6.27 -10.90 7.83
C ALA A 104 7.08 -11.22 9.08
N LYS A 105 8.14 -12.01 8.93
CA LYS A 105 9.09 -12.27 9.99
C LYS A 105 10.24 -11.28 9.90
N VAL A 106 10.43 -10.47 10.94
CA VAL A 106 11.58 -9.60 11.10
C VAL A 106 12.67 -10.40 11.83
N VAL A 107 13.86 -10.48 11.23
CA VAL A 107 15.06 -11.16 11.77
C VAL A 107 16.22 -10.19 11.89
#